data_AF-A0A1D2WPF1-F1
#
_entry.id   AF-A0A1D2WPF1-F1
#
_cell.length_a   1.000
_cell.length_b   1.000
_cell.length_c   1.000
_cell.angle_alpha   90.00
_cell.angle_beta   90.00
_cell.angle_gamma   90.00
#
_symmetry.space_group_name_H-M   'P 1'
#
loop_
_entity.id
_entity.type
_entity.pdbx_description
1 polymer ?
#
loop_
_entity_poly.entity_id
_entity_poly.type
_entity_poly.pdbx_seq_one_letter_code
_entity_poly.pdbx_strand_id
1 'polypeptide(L)'
;MNSQEIRYFYRNIIRTGNVYRVKYNNKDYGEFKKLSDALYERDALFFCNFDYDLLVECDLENKYENMVLPPFPEKRPKGRIKGTKVNKKEREGEILFNHKIKKFYIQKGDETIGQYDTMTEAFYYKKILMANKWDKNILKTNITKKIEVNIIIDPAVEYEVQLNFCPKCKNRLKIGETECPSCGINIEEYLFNR
;
A
#
# COMPACT_ATOMS: atom_id res chain seq x y z
N MET A 1 -25.98 0.74 2.71
CA MET A 1 -25.25 0.31 1.51
C MET A 1 -26.22 -0.36 0.56
N ASN A 2 -26.15 -0.06 -0.73
CA ASN A 2 -26.94 -0.77 -1.75
C ASN A 2 -26.40 -2.20 -1.97
N SER A 3 -27.23 -3.14 -2.42
CA SER A 3 -26.86 -4.54 -2.74
C SER A 3 -25.60 -4.63 -3.61
N GLN A 4 -25.40 -3.69 -4.53
CA GLN A 4 -24.20 -3.64 -5.37
C GLN A 4 -22.93 -3.27 -4.62
N GLU A 5 -23.00 -2.36 -3.65
CA GLU A 5 -21.85 -1.96 -2.83
C GLU A 5 -21.42 -3.11 -1.92
N ILE A 6 -22.40 -3.82 -1.35
CA ILE A 6 -22.17 -5.02 -0.53
C ILE A 6 -21.49 -6.10 -1.38
N ARG A 7 -21.91 -6.29 -2.64
CA ARG A 7 -21.25 -7.22 -3.57
C ARG A 7 -19.80 -6.86 -3.84
N TYR A 8 -19.51 -5.59 -4.10
CA TYR A 8 -18.12 -5.15 -4.30
C TYR A 8 -17.29 -5.32 -3.03
N PHE A 9 -17.88 -5.01 -1.88
CA PHE A 9 -17.23 -5.15 -0.58
C PHE A 9 -16.86 -6.61 -0.27
N TYR A 10 -17.64 -7.58 -0.73
CA TYR A 10 -17.33 -9.02 -0.60
C TYR A 10 -16.79 -9.67 -1.88
N ARG A 11 -16.24 -8.87 -2.82
CA ARG A 11 -15.66 -9.42 -4.04
C ARG A 11 -14.59 -10.46 -3.70
N ASN A 12 -14.48 -11.49 -4.53
CA ASN A 12 -13.54 -12.59 -4.38
C ASN A 12 -13.66 -13.37 -3.05
N ILE A 13 -14.72 -13.15 -2.26
CA ILE A 13 -15.03 -13.96 -1.07
C ILE A 13 -16.30 -14.75 -1.36
N ILE A 14 -16.27 -16.02 -0.99
CA ILE A 14 -17.39 -16.95 -1.15
C ILE A 14 -17.65 -17.60 0.19
N ARG A 15 -18.92 -17.74 0.56
CA ARG A 15 -19.31 -18.54 1.72
C ARG A 15 -19.65 -19.95 1.27
N THR A 16 -18.98 -20.93 1.86
CA THR A 16 -19.22 -22.37 1.63
C THR A 16 -19.60 -22.98 2.97
N GLY A 17 -20.90 -23.19 3.23
CA GLY A 17 -21.38 -23.61 4.54
C GLY A 17 -21.07 -22.59 5.64
N ASN A 18 -20.26 -23.00 6.61
CA ASN A 18 -19.87 -22.19 7.77
C ASN A 18 -18.51 -21.49 7.64
N VAL A 19 -17.87 -21.57 6.46
CA VAL A 19 -16.56 -20.97 6.21
C VAL A 19 -16.59 -19.99 5.03
N TYR A 20 -15.64 -19.07 5.02
CA TYR A 20 -15.41 -18.08 3.98
C TYR A 20 -14.13 -18.42 3.22
N ARG A 21 -14.16 -18.35 1.89
CA ARG A 21 -13.01 -18.66 1.03
C ARG A 21 -12.69 -17.51 0.11
N VAL A 22 -11.40 -17.25 -0.08
CA VAL A 22 -10.93 -16.24 -1.04
C VAL A 22 -10.66 -16.92 -2.37
N LYS A 23 -11.39 -16.53 -3.43
CA LYS A 23 -11.22 -17.08 -4.77
C LYS A 23 -10.99 -16.01 -5.82
N TYR A 24 -9.99 -16.22 -6.66
CA TYR A 24 -9.68 -15.38 -7.81
C TYR A 24 -9.25 -16.25 -8.99
N ASN A 25 -9.78 -15.97 -10.19
CA ASN A 25 -9.52 -16.75 -11.41
C ASN A 25 -9.61 -18.28 -11.24
N ASN A 26 -10.66 -18.75 -10.55
CA ASN A 26 -10.91 -20.16 -10.20
C ASN A 26 -9.87 -20.82 -9.29
N LYS A 27 -8.86 -20.09 -8.80
CA LYS A 27 -7.95 -20.55 -7.75
C LYS A 27 -8.52 -20.24 -6.36
N ASP A 28 -8.23 -21.12 -5.41
CA ASP A 28 -8.57 -20.96 -3.99
C ASP A 28 -7.32 -20.47 -3.26
N TYR A 29 -7.45 -19.41 -2.47
CA TYR A 29 -6.34 -18.73 -1.80
C TYR A 29 -6.41 -18.84 -0.27
N GLY A 30 -7.42 -19.51 0.27
CA GLY A 30 -7.51 -19.74 1.71
C GLY A 30 -8.94 -19.95 2.18
N GLU A 31 -9.06 -20.61 3.32
CA GLU A 31 -10.32 -20.87 4.02
C GLU A 31 -10.27 -20.27 5.43
N PHE A 32 -11.32 -19.53 5.79
CA PHE A 32 -11.39 -18.73 7.01
C PHE A 32 -12.71 -18.98 7.73
N LYS A 33 -12.66 -19.12 9.05
CA LYS A 33 -13.88 -19.24 9.89
C LYS A 33 -14.56 -17.88 10.08
N LYS A 34 -13.77 -16.82 10.25
CA LYS A 34 -14.27 -15.46 10.41
C LYS A 34 -14.28 -14.72 9.07
N LEU A 35 -15.30 -13.87 8.90
CA LEU A 35 -15.43 -13.03 7.71
C LEU A 35 -14.40 -11.88 7.71
N SER A 36 -14.04 -11.38 8.89
CA SER A 36 -13.00 -10.35 9.07
C SER A 36 -11.65 -10.84 8.53
N ASP A 37 -11.26 -12.06 8.88
CA ASP A 37 -10.00 -12.67 8.42
C ASP A 37 -9.98 -12.85 6.91
N ALA A 38 -11.07 -13.35 6.33
CA ALA A 38 -11.18 -13.49 4.87
C ALA A 38 -11.09 -12.14 4.13
N LEU A 39 -11.63 -11.06 4.71
CA LEU A 39 -11.53 -9.72 4.14
C LEU A 39 -10.11 -9.17 4.22
N TYR A 40 -9.44 -9.40 5.34
CA TYR A 40 -8.06 -9.01 5.56
C TYR A 40 -7.12 -9.69 4.58
N GLU A 41 -7.19 -11.02 4.51
CA GLU A 41 -6.38 -11.82 3.59
C GLU A 41 -6.59 -11.39 2.14
N ARG A 42 -7.85 -11.22 1.74
CA ARG A 42 -8.18 -10.79 0.38
C ARG A 42 -7.54 -9.44 0.06
N ASP A 43 -7.55 -8.49 0.99
CA ASP A 43 -6.92 -7.19 0.77
C ASP A 43 -5.40 -7.29 0.64
N ALA A 44 -4.76 -8.17 1.43
CA ALA A 44 -3.33 -8.48 1.30
C ALA A 44 -3.01 -9.13 -0.06
N LEU A 45 -3.80 -10.12 -0.47
CA LEU A 45 -3.68 -10.74 -1.80
C LEU A 45 -3.90 -9.73 -2.92
N PHE A 46 -4.85 -8.80 -2.78
CA PHE A 46 -5.02 -7.72 -3.76
C PHE A 46 -3.79 -6.82 -3.86
N PHE A 47 -3.11 -6.56 -2.74
CA PHE A 47 -1.88 -5.77 -2.71
C PHE A 47 -0.75 -6.51 -3.44
N CYS A 48 -0.67 -7.82 -3.28
CA CYS A 48 0.31 -8.68 -3.95
C CYS A 48 -0.15 -9.16 -5.35
N ASN A 49 -1.17 -8.55 -5.95
CA ASN A 49 -1.73 -8.96 -7.26
C ASN A 49 -2.14 -10.45 -7.35
N PHE A 50 -2.57 -11.05 -6.24
CA PHE A 50 -2.89 -12.47 -6.09
C PHE A 50 -1.70 -13.41 -6.37
N ASP A 51 -0.48 -12.91 -6.16
CA ASP A 51 0.73 -13.69 -6.08
C ASP A 51 0.94 -14.10 -4.61
N TYR A 52 0.82 -15.40 -4.34
CA TYR A 52 0.91 -15.96 -2.99
C TYR A 52 2.36 -15.98 -2.50
N ASP A 53 3.34 -16.07 -3.41
CA ASP A 53 4.76 -16.10 -3.04
C ASP A 53 5.25 -14.73 -2.56
N LEU A 54 4.54 -13.67 -2.96
CA LEU A 54 4.76 -12.29 -2.50
C LEU A 54 3.94 -11.96 -1.24
N LEU A 55 3.12 -12.88 -0.74
CA LEU A 55 2.36 -12.70 0.48
C LEU A 55 3.32 -12.86 1.68
N VAL A 56 3.95 -11.76 2.07
CA VAL A 56 4.77 -11.71 3.28
C VAL A 56 3.84 -11.72 4.50
N GLU A 57 4.11 -12.59 5.46
CA GLU A 57 3.43 -12.58 6.77
C GLU A 57 3.56 -11.17 7.37
N CYS A 58 2.43 -10.47 7.44
CA CYS A 58 2.37 -9.11 7.92
C CYS A 58 1.59 -9.13 9.22
N ASP A 59 2.27 -8.94 10.35
CA ASP A 59 1.72 -8.84 11.71
C ASP A 59 0.89 -7.55 11.93
N LEU A 60 0.25 -7.04 10.90
CA LEU A 60 -0.66 -5.90 11.02
C LEU A 60 -1.99 -6.38 11.60
N GLU A 61 -2.53 -5.57 12.50
CA GLU A 61 -3.84 -5.83 13.09
C GLU A 61 -4.94 -5.87 12.03
N ASN A 62 -5.85 -6.84 12.16
CA ASN A 62 -6.98 -6.96 11.27
C ASN A 62 -7.97 -5.79 11.48
N LYS A 63 -7.91 -4.80 10.58
CA LYS A 63 -8.81 -3.63 10.56
C LYS A 63 -10.31 -3.96 10.51
N TYR A 64 -10.68 -5.20 10.17
CA TYR A 64 -12.07 -5.66 10.10
C TYR A 64 -12.56 -6.34 11.39
N GLU A 65 -11.67 -6.67 12.33
CA GLU A 65 -12.02 -7.47 13.50
C GLU A 65 -13.03 -6.77 14.41
N ASN A 66 -12.87 -5.46 14.60
CA ASN A 66 -13.75 -4.63 15.43
C ASN A 66 -14.79 -3.83 14.62
N MET A 67 -14.89 -4.06 13.30
CA MET A 67 -15.78 -3.29 12.44
C MET A 67 -17.15 -3.96 12.32
N VAL A 68 -18.24 -3.18 12.39
CA VAL A 68 -19.58 -3.67 12.03
C VAL A 68 -19.62 -3.91 10.52
N LEU A 69 -19.49 -5.17 10.11
CA LEU A 69 -19.47 -5.57 8.72
C LEU A 69 -20.89 -5.52 8.11
N PRO A 70 -21.03 -5.14 6.82
CA PRO A 70 -22.30 -5.28 6.12
C PRO A 70 -22.82 -6.74 6.13
N PRO A 71 -24.11 -6.98 5.89
CA PRO A 71 -24.60 -8.35 5.79
C PRO A 71 -23.98 -9.05 4.57
N PHE A 72 -23.47 -10.27 4.76
CA PHE A 72 -22.94 -11.07 3.67
C PHE A 72 -24.05 -11.48 2.69
N PRO A 73 -23.88 -11.35 1.37
CA PRO A 73 -24.95 -11.61 0.41
C PRO A 73 -25.36 -13.10 0.39
N GLU A 74 -26.65 -13.37 0.55
CA GLU A 74 -27.21 -14.74 0.62
C GLU A 74 -27.06 -15.55 -0.67
N LYS A 75 -27.15 -14.89 -1.83
CA LYS A 75 -26.98 -15.53 -3.15
C LYS A 75 -25.80 -14.91 -3.85
N ARG A 76 -24.85 -15.75 -4.27
CA ARG A 76 -23.80 -15.34 -5.22
C ARG A 76 -24.48 -14.98 -6.54
N PRO A 77 -24.40 -13.72 -7.02
CA PRO A 77 -24.92 -13.40 -8.34
C PRO A 77 -24.10 -14.17 -9.38
N LYS A 78 -24.77 -14.92 -10.28
CA LYS A 78 -24.11 -15.60 -11.40
C LYS A 78 -23.69 -14.56 -12.44
N GLY A 79 -22.44 -14.64 -12.90
CA GLY A 79 -21.89 -13.82 -13.97
C GLY A 79 -20.80 -12.83 -13.53
N ARG A 80 -20.06 -12.30 -14.51
CA ARG A 80 -19.26 -11.07 -14.35
C ARG A 80 -20.23 -9.99 -13.87
N ILE A 81 -19.83 -9.10 -12.96
CA ILE A 81 -20.61 -7.89 -12.62
C ILE A 81 -20.69 -7.05 -13.90
N LYS A 82 -21.62 -7.38 -14.81
CA LYS A 82 -21.90 -6.66 -16.04
C LYS A 82 -22.81 -5.50 -15.68
N GLY A 83 -22.39 -4.30 -16.04
CA GLY A 83 -23.19 -3.09 -15.85
C GLY A 83 -22.85 -2.26 -14.62
N THR A 84 -22.06 -2.75 -13.68
CA THR A 84 -21.39 -1.85 -12.73
C THR A 84 -20.04 -1.48 -13.34
N LYS A 85 -20.02 -0.41 -14.13
CA LYS A 85 -18.87 0.49 -14.11
C LYS A 85 -18.80 1.00 -12.66
N VAL A 86 -18.35 0.17 -11.71
CA VAL A 86 -17.80 0.72 -10.47
C VAL A 86 -16.63 1.50 -10.99
N ASN A 87 -16.83 2.81 -11.15
CA ASN A 87 -15.82 3.68 -11.69
C ASN A 87 -14.75 3.72 -10.61
N LYS A 88 -13.82 2.76 -10.65
CA LYS A 88 -12.69 2.66 -9.71
C LYS A 88 -11.97 4.01 -9.68
N LYS A 89 -11.95 4.69 -10.82
CA LYS A 89 -11.55 6.09 -11.00
C LYS A 89 -12.37 7.10 -10.17
N GLU A 90 -13.70 7.05 -10.15
CA GLU A 90 -14.51 7.97 -9.32
C GLU A 90 -14.36 7.67 -7.82
N ARG A 91 -14.21 6.39 -7.45
CA ARG A 91 -14.23 5.97 -6.06
C ARG A 91 -12.87 6.08 -5.38
N GLU A 92 -11.84 5.57 -6.05
CA GLU A 92 -10.47 5.51 -5.55
C GLU A 92 -9.59 6.62 -6.13
N GLY A 93 -10.04 7.36 -7.15
CA GLY A 93 -9.18 8.28 -7.90
C GLY A 93 -8.11 7.54 -8.70
N GLU A 94 -7.48 8.24 -9.64
CA GLU A 94 -6.35 7.77 -10.42
C GLU A 94 -5.14 8.68 -10.24
N ILE A 95 -3.96 8.11 -10.44
CA ILE A 95 -2.71 8.88 -10.50
C ILE A 95 -2.36 8.96 -11.98
N LEU A 96 -2.20 10.17 -12.47
CA LEU A 96 -1.86 10.43 -13.86
C LEU A 96 -0.57 11.24 -13.92
N PHE A 97 0.13 11.16 -15.04
CA PHE A 97 1.36 11.90 -15.28
C PHE A 97 1.10 13.01 -16.29
N ASN A 98 1.43 14.25 -15.93
CA ASN A 98 1.34 15.38 -16.84
C ASN A 98 2.68 15.58 -17.54
N HIS A 99 2.75 15.19 -18.81
CA HIS A 99 3.96 15.28 -19.62
C HIS A 99 4.47 16.71 -19.86
N LYS A 100 3.60 17.74 -19.79
CA LYS A 100 4.01 19.14 -20.01
C LYS A 100 4.83 19.68 -18.85
N ILE A 101 4.41 19.35 -17.62
CA ILE A 101 5.05 19.81 -16.37
C ILE A 101 5.96 18.74 -15.75
N LYS A 102 5.98 17.53 -16.32
CA LYS A 102 6.73 16.36 -15.83
C LYS A 102 6.43 16.00 -14.37
N LYS A 103 5.16 16.08 -13.95
CA LYS A 103 4.72 15.77 -12.58
C LYS A 103 3.53 14.82 -12.56
N PHE A 104 3.42 14.03 -11.49
CA PHE A 104 2.27 13.19 -11.19
C PHE A 104 1.16 14.01 -10.52
N TYR A 105 -0.10 13.69 -10.76
CA TYR A 105 -1.25 14.30 -10.10
C TYR A 105 -2.31 13.26 -9.81
N ILE A 106 -3.12 13.50 -8.77
CA ILE A 106 -4.23 12.63 -8.43
C ILE A 106 -5.49 13.21 -9.07
N GLN A 107 -6.24 12.44 -9.86
CA GLN A 107 -7.51 12.85 -10.42
C GLN A 107 -8.65 12.03 -9.81
N LYS A 108 -9.72 12.70 -9.40
CA LYS A 108 -10.97 12.05 -8.98
C LYS A 108 -12.15 12.73 -9.65
N GLY A 109 -12.79 12.03 -10.59
CA GLY A 109 -13.79 12.64 -11.46
C GLY A 109 -13.15 13.77 -12.27
N ASP A 110 -13.73 14.97 -12.20
CA ASP A 110 -13.23 16.15 -12.90
C ASP A 110 -12.19 16.95 -12.09
N GLU A 111 -11.97 16.60 -10.83
CA GLU A 111 -11.05 17.33 -9.96
C GLU A 111 -9.64 16.75 -10.01
N THR A 112 -8.66 17.63 -10.23
CA THR A 112 -7.23 17.34 -10.05
C THR A 112 -6.77 17.81 -8.66
N ILE A 113 -6.09 16.93 -7.94
CA ILE A 113 -5.60 17.15 -6.58
C ILE A 113 -4.07 17.01 -6.58
N GLY A 114 -3.41 18.14 -6.29
CA GLY A 114 -1.97 18.21 -6.11
C GLY A 114 -1.15 17.96 -7.39
N GLN A 115 0.15 18.24 -7.28
CA GLN A 115 1.16 17.87 -8.25
C GLN A 115 2.39 17.40 -7.48
N TYR A 116 2.93 16.25 -7.85
CA TYR A 116 3.92 15.49 -7.10
C TYR A 116 5.05 15.09 -8.02
N ASP A 117 6.27 15.09 -7.50
CA ASP A 117 7.45 14.83 -8.33
C ASP A 117 7.62 13.33 -8.59
N THR A 118 7.11 12.48 -7.69
CA THR A 118 7.19 11.01 -7.82
C THR A 118 5.83 10.33 -7.74
N MET A 119 5.73 9.15 -8.39
CA MET A 119 4.54 8.31 -8.32
C MET A 119 4.27 7.83 -6.89
N THR A 120 5.33 7.54 -6.13
CA THR A 120 5.27 7.08 -4.74
C THR A 120 4.67 8.14 -3.84
N GLU A 121 5.09 9.39 -4.00
CA GLU A 121 4.54 10.53 -3.28
C GLU A 121 3.03 10.72 -3.60
N ALA A 122 2.66 10.68 -4.88
CA ALA A 122 1.26 10.74 -5.30
C ALA A 122 0.43 9.58 -4.70
N PHE A 123 1.01 8.38 -4.59
CA PHE A 123 0.34 7.21 -4.00
C PHE A 123 0.12 7.35 -2.50
N TYR A 124 1.09 7.89 -1.77
CA TYR A 124 0.99 8.15 -0.34
C TYR A 124 -0.17 9.14 -0.05
N TYR A 125 -0.21 10.27 -0.75
CA TYR A 125 -1.29 11.24 -0.57
C TYR A 125 -2.66 10.72 -1.01
N LYS A 126 -2.71 9.90 -2.06
CA LYS A 126 -3.93 9.21 -2.47
C LYS A 126 -4.48 8.32 -1.35
N LYS A 127 -3.62 7.56 -0.65
CA LYS A 127 -4.06 6.73 0.49
C LYS A 127 -4.65 7.57 1.63
N ILE A 128 -4.01 8.69 1.97
CA ILE A 128 -4.52 9.62 3.00
C ILE A 128 -5.88 10.17 2.60
N LEU A 129 -6.05 10.61 1.35
CA LEU A 129 -7.33 11.10 0.84
C LEU A 129 -8.40 10.00 0.89
N MET A 130 -8.06 8.77 0.49
CA MET A 130 -9.00 7.64 0.52
C MET A 130 -9.46 7.29 1.94
N ALA A 131 -8.53 7.25 2.90
CA ALA A 131 -8.84 6.95 4.30
C ALA A 131 -9.77 8.00 4.92
N ASN A 132 -9.67 9.25 4.46
CA ASN A 132 -10.40 10.38 5.04
C ASN A 132 -11.48 10.95 4.11
N LYS A 133 -12.16 10.10 3.33
CA LYS A 133 -13.31 10.48 2.49
C LYS A 133 -13.02 11.63 1.51
N TRP A 134 -11.76 11.80 1.09
CA TRP A 134 -11.29 12.82 0.15
C TRP A 134 -11.33 14.25 0.66
N ASP A 135 -11.27 14.47 1.97
CA ASP A 135 -11.12 15.81 2.52
C ASP A 135 -9.72 16.37 2.23
N LYS A 136 -9.67 17.45 1.44
CA LYS A 136 -8.45 18.13 1.02
C LYS A 136 -7.75 18.83 2.19
N ASN A 137 -8.49 19.18 3.25
CA ASN A 137 -7.93 19.88 4.41
C ASN A 137 -6.93 19.00 5.17
N ILE A 138 -7.09 17.69 5.09
CA ILE A 138 -6.24 16.72 5.79
C ILE A 138 -4.84 16.67 5.19
N LEU A 139 -4.69 16.99 3.91
CA LEU A 139 -3.36 17.20 3.33
C LEU A 139 -2.67 18.41 3.96
N LYS A 140 -3.40 19.47 4.35
CA LYS A 140 -2.79 20.62 5.05
C LYS A 140 -2.43 20.30 6.50
N THR A 141 -3.17 19.41 7.15
CA THR A 141 -2.99 19.09 8.58
C THR A 141 -1.98 17.97 8.82
N ASN A 142 -1.92 16.94 7.95
CA ASN A 142 -1.03 15.79 8.12
C ASN A 142 0.32 15.93 7.40
N ILE A 143 0.46 16.83 6.43
CA ILE A 143 1.71 16.99 5.69
C ILE A 143 2.58 18.01 6.40
N THR A 144 3.40 17.54 7.33
CA THR A 144 4.39 18.36 8.03
C THR A 144 5.75 18.39 7.32
N LYS A 145 6.03 17.43 6.42
CA LYS A 145 7.24 17.36 5.60
C LYS A 145 6.91 16.82 4.20
N LYS A 146 7.40 17.48 3.14
CA LYS A 146 7.42 16.90 1.79
C LYS A 146 8.38 15.72 1.77
N ILE A 147 7.99 14.63 1.11
CA ILE A 147 8.87 13.49 0.89
C ILE A 147 9.76 13.84 -0.30
N GLU A 148 10.93 14.43 -0.05
CA GLU A 148 11.94 14.61 -1.08
C GLU A 148 12.56 13.25 -1.40
N VAL A 149 12.06 12.59 -2.46
CA VAL A 149 12.72 11.42 -3.04
C VAL A 149 13.36 11.87 -4.34
N ASN A 150 14.65 11.58 -4.48
CA ASN A 150 15.58 12.08 -5.52
C ASN A 150 16.19 13.45 -5.20
N ILE A 151 16.93 13.54 -4.10
CA ILE A 151 17.95 14.60 -3.99
C ILE A 151 18.92 14.37 -5.15
N ILE A 152 18.96 15.29 -6.10
CA ILE A 152 20.02 15.35 -7.09
C ILE A 152 21.29 15.61 -6.28
N ILE A 153 22.17 14.62 -6.20
CA ILE A 153 23.46 14.73 -5.52
C ILE A 153 24.25 15.76 -6.33
N ASP A 154 24.49 16.93 -5.75
CA ASP A 154 25.32 17.96 -6.34
C ASP A 154 26.78 17.48 -6.30
N PRO A 155 27.45 17.24 -7.45
CA PRO A 155 28.81 16.76 -7.46
C PRO A 155 29.82 17.71 -6.78
N ALA A 156 29.45 18.98 -6.58
CA ALA A 156 30.28 19.99 -5.93
C ALA A 156 30.15 20.04 -4.41
N VAL A 157 29.22 19.27 -3.82
CA VAL A 157 28.96 19.23 -2.38
C VAL A 157 29.45 17.91 -1.80
N GLU A 158 30.23 17.96 -0.71
CA GLU A 158 30.58 16.77 0.07
C GLU A 158 29.37 16.31 0.89
N TYR A 159 29.00 15.04 0.75
CA TYR A 159 27.91 14.43 1.50
C TYR A 159 28.49 13.44 2.52
N GLU A 160 27.99 13.50 3.76
CA GLU A 160 28.32 12.49 4.77
C GLU A 160 27.73 11.13 4.38
N VAL A 161 28.59 10.16 4.11
CA VAL A 161 28.18 8.77 3.89
C VAL A 161 28.03 8.08 5.24
N GLN A 162 26.79 7.83 5.65
CA GLN A 162 26.49 7.11 6.89
C GLN A 162 25.86 5.75 6.57
N LEU A 163 26.43 4.67 7.12
CA LEU A 163 25.87 3.33 7.01
C LEU A 163 24.89 3.06 8.15
N ASN A 164 23.62 2.83 7.81
CA ASN A 164 22.61 2.41 8.78
C ASN A 164 22.72 0.92 9.14
N PHE A 165 23.40 0.14 8.30
CA PHE A 165 23.51 -1.31 8.43
C PHE A 165 24.91 -1.78 8.07
N CYS A 166 25.38 -2.81 8.77
CA CYS A 166 26.66 -3.43 8.52
C CYS A 166 26.68 -4.06 7.10
N PRO A 167 27.68 -3.76 6.27
CA PRO A 167 27.76 -4.29 4.91
C PRO A 167 27.97 -5.81 4.88
N LYS A 168 28.55 -6.39 5.94
CA LYS A 168 28.86 -7.82 6.04
C LYS A 168 27.72 -8.64 6.64
N CYS A 169 27.19 -8.25 7.79
CA CYS A 169 26.19 -9.04 8.52
C CYS A 169 24.78 -8.43 8.54
N LYS A 170 24.59 -7.26 7.90
CA LYS A 170 23.32 -6.51 7.87
C LYS A 170 22.76 -6.12 9.24
N ASN A 171 23.55 -6.25 10.31
CA ASN A 171 23.13 -5.80 11.63
C ASN A 171 23.00 -4.27 11.64
N ARG A 172 22.04 -3.75 12.42
CA ARG A 172 21.80 -2.30 12.50
C ARG A 172 22.98 -1.63 13.21
N LEU A 173 23.52 -0.58 12.60
CA LEU A 173 24.59 0.24 13.16
C LEU A 173 23.99 1.46 13.87
N LYS A 174 24.58 1.86 14.98
CA LYS A 174 24.26 3.15 15.61
C LYS A 174 25.13 4.26 15.00
N ILE A 175 24.62 5.48 15.06
CA ILE A 175 25.34 6.67 14.59
C ILE A 175 26.64 6.80 15.41
N GLY A 176 27.78 6.79 14.73
CA GLY A 176 29.12 6.91 15.33
C GLY A 176 29.78 5.60 15.77
N GLU A 177 29.23 4.43 15.42
CA GLU A 177 29.94 3.15 15.65
C GLU A 177 31.10 2.99 14.65
N THR A 178 32.32 2.84 15.17
CA THR A 178 33.53 2.62 14.37
C THR A 178 33.68 1.16 13.93
N GLU A 179 33.08 0.23 14.67
CA GLU A 179 33.10 -1.20 14.39
C GLU A 179 31.71 -1.81 14.53
N CYS A 180 31.40 -2.80 13.69
CA CYS A 180 30.14 -3.51 13.82
C CYS A 180 30.15 -4.39 15.09
N PRO A 181 29.20 -4.21 16.02
CA PRO A 181 29.16 -4.97 17.27
C PRO A 181 28.87 -6.47 17.08
N SER A 182 28.43 -6.89 15.89
CA SER A 182 28.10 -8.30 15.61
C SER A 182 29.20 -9.06 14.87
N CYS A 183 29.90 -8.43 13.93
CA CYS A 183 30.88 -9.12 13.09
C CYS A 183 32.28 -8.52 13.15
N GLY A 184 32.49 -7.48 13.96
CA GLY A 184 33.80 -6.85 14.18
C GLY A 184 34.42 -6.23 12.94
N ILE A 185 33.62 -5.91 11.91
CA ILE A 185 34.15 -5.18 10.75
C ILE A 185 34.34 -3.72 11.13
N ASN A 186 35.50 -3.15 10.80
CA ASN A 186 35.74 -1.72 10.95
C ASN A 186 35.01 -0.96 9.85
N ILE A 187 34.07 -0.09 10.26
CA ILE A 187 33.18 0.66 9.38
C ILE A 187 33.91 1.85 8.76
N GLU A 188 34.78 2.50 9.52
CA GLU A 188 35.64 3.57 9.00
C GLU A 188 36.54 3.02 7.90
N GLU A 189 37.21 1.90 8.16
CA GLU A 189 38.07 1.25 7.17
C GLU A 189 37.28 0.80 5.94
N TYR A 190 36.05 0.31 6.10
CA TYR A 190 35.18 -0.05 4.96
C TYR A 190 34.76 1.16 4.12
N LEU A 191 34.51 2.31 4.74
CA LEU A 191 34.10 3.55 4.04
C LEU A 191 35.27 4.23 3.34
N PHE A 192 36.49 4.13 3.89
CA PHE A 192 37.69 4.81 3.39
C PHE A 192 38.66 3.91 2.62
N ASN A 193 38.46 2.58 2.58
CA ASN A 193 39.24 1.70 1.72
C ASN A 193 38.92 1.98 0.24
N ARG A 194 39.92 2.55 -0.44
CA ARG A 194 39.99 2.64 -1.90
C ARG A 194 40.56 1.37 -2.50
#